data_AF-A0A922S9I1-F1
#
_entry.id   AF-A0A922S9I1-F1
#
_cell.length_a   1.000
_cell.length_b   1.000
_cell.length_c   1.000
_cell.angle_alpha   90.00
_cell.angle_beta   90.00
_cell.angle_gamma   90.00
#
_symmetry.space_group_name_H-M   'P 1'
#
loop_
_entity.id
_entity.type
_entity.pdbx_description
1 polymer ?
#
loop_
_entity_poly.entity_id
_entity_poly.type
_entity_poly.pdbx_seq_one_letter_code
_entity_poly.pdbx_strand_id
1 'polypeptide(L)'
;MEPGPKVETGVLPKITDVEWKLEVMTNTPGVGSENLLYTVILKTDDGNDVRFTCGSQQLQDLVYKLKDLVRHCEKMKSELT
;
A
#
# COMPACT_ATOMS: atom_id res chain seq x y z
N MET A 1 11.98 37.44 16.90
CA MET A 1 12.56 36.11 16.60
C MET A 1 11.42 35.12 16.69
N GLU A 2 10.78 34.82 15.56
CA GLU A 2 9.84 33.69 15.49
C GLU A 2 10.65 32.40 15.53
N PRO A 3 10.24 31.37 16.29
CA PRO A 3 10.92 30.10 16.26
C PRO A 3 10.72 29.49 14.86
N GLY A 4 11.83 29.26 14.15
CA GLY A 4 11.81 28.58 12.85
C GLY A 4 11.17 27.20 12.92
N PRO A 5 10.75 26.63 11.77
CA PRO A 5 10.04 25.37 11.73
C PRO A 5 10.91 24.27 12.36
N LYS A 6 10.36 23.56 13.34
CA LYS A 6 11.00 22.38 13.92
C LYS A 6 11.03 21.31 12.83
N VAL A 7 12.21 21.03 12.31
CA VAL A 7 12.43 19.86 11.45
C VAL A 7 12.34 18.64 12.35
N GLU A 8 11.18 17.99 12.36
CA GLU A 8 10.99 16.74 13.08
C GLU A 8 11.81 15.64 12.40
N THR A 9 12.68 15.00 13.16
CA THR A 9 13.57 13.94 12.71
C THR A 9 12.78 12.73 12.20
N GLY A 10 12.73 12.55 10.88
CA GLY A 10 12.87 11.25 10.20
C GLY A 10 11.86 10.15 10.52
N VAL A 11 10.63 10.46 10.93
CA VAL A 11 9.58 9.44 11.09
C VAL A 11 8.87 9.29 9.74
N LEU A 12 8.92 8.09 9.15
CA LEU A 12 8.11 7.77 7.98
C LEU A 12 6.63 7.75 8.39
N PRO A 13 5.72 8.27 7.55
CA PRO A 13 4.28 8.22 7.83
C PRO A 13 3.81 6.79 8.11
N LYS A 14 2.95 6.63 9.11
CA LYS A 14 2.38 5.32 9.44
C LYS A 14 1.10 5.11 8.65
N ILE A 15 0.97 3.92 8.07
CA ILE A 15 -0.30 3.49 7.49
C ILE A 15 -1.26 3.21 8.64
N THR A 16 -2.39 3.91 8.68
CA THR A 16 -3.41 3.82 9.74
C THR A 16 -4.64 3.06 9.27
N ASP A 17 -4.95 3.09 7.98
CA ASP A 17 -6.10 2.42 7.39
C ASP A 17 -5.86 2.11 5.89
N VAL A 18 -6.69 1.25 5.32
CA VAL A 18 -6.66 0.89 3.90
C VAL A 18 -8.07 0.89 3.33
N GLU A 19 -8.29 1.75 2.34
CA GLU A 19 -9.51 1.74 1.54
C GLU A 19 -9.21 1.11 0.18
N TRP A 20 -10.21 0.45 -0.43
CA TRP A 20 -10.06 -0.12 -1.75
C TRP A 20 -11.36 -0.09 -2.56
N LYS A 21 -11.22 -0.12 -3.87
CA LYS A 21 -12.30 -0.18 -4.85
C LYS A 21 -11.93 -1.12 -5.99
N LEU A 22 -12.85 -2.01 -6.35
CA LEU A 22 -12.76 -2.84 -7.56
C LEU A 22 -13.56 -2.19 -8.69
N GLU A 23 -12.94 -2.06 -9.85
CA GLU A 23 -13.53 -1.51 -11.06
C GLU A 23 -13.43 -2.54 -12.18
N VAL A 24 -14.56 -2.82 -12.82
CA VAL A 24 -14.64 -3.75 -13.95
C VAL A 24 -14.68 -2.93 -15.24
N MET A 25 -13.68 -3.07 -16.10
CA MET A 25 -13.70 -2.46 -17.43
C MET A 25 -14.30 -3.43 -18.45
N THR A 26 -15.50 -3.11 -18.95
CA THR A 26 -16.27 -3.98 -19.87
C THR A 26 -16.12 -3.64 -21.36
N ASN A 27 -15.16 -2.81 -21.76
CA ASN A 27 -15.19 -2.12 -23.06
C ASN A 27 -14.30 -2.69 -24.18
N THR A 28 -14.02 -3.99 -24.22
CA THR A 28 -13.33 -4.59 -25.39
C THR A 28 -14.12 -5.76 -25.98
N PRO A 29 -14.86 -5.56 -27.09
CA PRO A 29 -15.43 -6.65 -27.85
C PRO A 29 -14.33 -7.62 -28.31
N GLY A 30 -14.47 -8.90 -27.96
CA GLY A 30 -13.59 -9.97 -28.47
C GLY A 30 -12.38 -10.34 -27.61
N VAL A 31 -12.15 -9.70 -26.46
CA VAL A 31 -11.09 -10.10 -25.52
C VAL A 31 -11.72 -10.75 -24.30
N GLY A 32 -11.67 -12.08 -24.25
CA GLY A 32 -12.00 -12.83 -23.06
C GLY A 32 -10.96 -12.61 -21.98
N SER A 33 -11.25 -11.76 -21.01
CA SER A 33 -10.87 -11.85 -19.60
C SER A 33 -11.20 -10.53 -18.91
N GLU A 34 -11.74 -10.62 -17.71
CA GLU A 34 -12.18 -9.49 -16.91
C GLU A 34 -10.99 -8.58 -16.60
N ASN A 35 -10.94 -7.38 -17.21
CA ASN A 35 -9.97 -6.35 -16.86
C ASN A 35 -10.38 -5.70 -15.53
N LEU A 36 -10.12 -6.44 -14.45
CA LEU A 36 -10.31 -5.99 -13.07
C LEU A 36 -9.19 -5.01 -12.70
N LEU A 37 -9.58 -3.81 -12.32
CA LEU A 37 -8.68 -2.81 -11.75
C LEU A 37 -9.00 -2.60 -10.27
N TYR A 38 -7.98 -2.63 -9.45
CA TYR A 38 -8.05 -2.40 -8.02
C TYR A 38 -7.43 -1.05 -7.71
N THR A 39 -8.23 -0.11 -7.25
CA THR A 39 -7.72 1.13 -6.66
C THR A 39 -7.55 0.90 -5.16
N VAL A 40 -6.34 1.09 -4.64
CA VAL A 40 -6.00 0.98 -3.22
C VAL A 40 -5.56 2.35 -2.72
N ILE A 41 -6.03 2.72 -1.53
CA ILE A 41 -5.67 3.96 -0.83
C ILE A 41 -5.16 3.56 0.55
N LEU A 42 -3.88 3.82 0.81
CA LEU A 42 -3.27 3.66 2.11
C LEU A 42 -3.42 4.99 2.85
N LYS A 43 -4.23 5.00 3.91
CA LYS A 43 -4.40 6.17 4.77
C LYS A 43 -3.20 6.32 5.66
N THR A 44 -2.67 7.53 5.76
CA THR A 44 -1.51 7.82 6.61
C THR A 44 -1.88 8.77 7.75
N ASP A 45 -1.13 8.70 8.84
CA ASP A 45 -1.33 9.56 10.02
C ASP A 45 -0.99 11.04 9.77
N ASP A 46 -0.17 11.33 8.75
CA ASP A 46 0.16 12.68 8.31
C ASP A 46 -0.84 13.26 7.29
N GLY A 47 -1.86 12.48 6.90
CA GLY A 47 -2.89 12.84 5.91
C GLY A 47 -2.42 12.81 4.46
N ASN A 48 -1.16 12.46 4.18
CA ASN A 48 -0.62 12.28 2.82
C ASN A 48 -0.89 10.86 2.30
N ASP A 49 -2.16 10.56 2.06
CA ASP A 49 -2.60 9.24 1.60
C ASP A 49 -1.89 8.78 0.32
N VAL A 50 -1.50 7.50 0.28
CA VAL A 50 -0.89 6.90 -0.92
C VAL A 50 -1.97 6.18 -1.72
N ARG A 51 -2.20 6.62 -2.96
CA ARG A 51 -3.17 6.02 -3.87
C ARG A 51 -2.49 5.38 -5.08
N PHE A 52 -2.86 4.15 -5.41
CA PHE A 52 -2.45 3.49 -6.63
C PHE A 52 -3.55 2.61 -7.21
N THR A 53 -3.48 2.35 -8.51
CA THR A 53 -4.38 1.42 -9.21
C THR A 53 -3.54 0.31 -9.84
N CYS A 54 -3.97 -0.94 -9.69
CA CYS A 54 -3.24 -2.09 -10.19
C CYS A 54 -4.18 -3.21 -10.67
N GLY A 55 -3.66 -4.11 -11.51
CA GLY A 55 -4.37 -5.33 -11.91
C GLY A 55 -4.20 -6.47 -10.89
N SER A 56 -4.95 -7.57 -11.08
CA SER A 56 -4.96 -8.72 -10.17
C SER A 56 -3.57 -9.28 -9.87
N GLN A 57 -2.71 -9.44 -10.88
CA GLN A 57 -1.36 -9.98 -10.70
C GLN A 57 -0.49 -9.07 -9.83
N GLN A 58 -0.50 -7.77 -10.11
CA GLN A 58 0.28 -6.78 -9.35
C GLN A 58 -0.18 -6.70 -7.89
N LEU A 59 -1.50 -6.81 -7.65
CA LEU A 59 -2.04 -6.86 -6.31
C LEU A 59 -1.59 -8.12 -5.55
N GLN A 60 -1.61 -9.29 -6.20
CA GLN A 60 -1.11 -10.52 -5.61
C GLN A 60 0.38 -10.40 -5.26
N ASP A 61 1.21 -9.90 -6.18
CA ASP A 61 2.64 -9.70 -5.94
C ASP A 61 2.91 -8.79 -4.74
N LEU A 62 2.12 -7.71 -4.59
CA LEU A 62 2.20 -6.83 -3.42
C LEU A 62 1.87 -7.58 -2.12
N VAL A 63 0.77 -8.35 -2.09
CA VAL A 63 0.38 -9.14 -0.92
C VAL A 63 1.44 -10.17 -0.56
N TYR A 64 2.07 -10.83 -1.55
CA TYR A 64 3.16 -11.76 -1.30
C TYR A 64 4.37 -11.07 -0.66
N LYS A 65 4.80 -9.93 -1.20
CA LYS A 65 5.90 -9.15 -0.63
C LYS A 65 5.62 -8.71 0.81
N LEU A 66 4.40 -8.26 1.10
CA LEU A 66 3.99 -7.89 2.47
C LEU A 66 4.04 -9.10 3.43
N LYS A 67 3.58 -10.28 2.99
CA LYS A 67 3.67 -11.51 3.81
C LYS A 67 5.12 -11.92 4.09
N ASP A 68 6.00 -11.81 3.09
CA ASP A 68 7.41 -12.12 3.26
C ASP A 68 8.11 -11.12 4.20
N LEU A 69 7.74 -9.83 4.13
CA LEU A 69 8.22 -8.83 5.09
C LEU A 69 7.79 -9.16 6.52
N VAL A 70 6.53 -9.55 6.75
CA VAL A 70 6.06 -9.97 8.08
C VAL A 70 6.86 -11.16 8.60
N ARG A 71 7.08 -12.18 7.77
CA ARG A 71 7.91 -13.35 8.15
C ARG A 71 9.33 -12.95 8.51
N HIS A 72 9.92 -12.02 7.77
CA HIS A 72 11.26 -11.51 8.05
C HIS A 72 11.29 -10.76 9.39
N CYS A 73 10.33 -9.88 9.65
CA CYS A 73 10.24 -9.17 10.93
C CYS A 73 10.09 -10.13 12.12
N GLU A 74 9.25 -11.17 12.02
CA GLU A 74 9.09 -12.18 13.08
C GLU A 74 10.38 -12.98 13.30
N LYS A 75 11.09 -13.36 12.22
CA LYS A 75 12.39 -14.02 12.34
C LYS A 75 13.40 -13.12 13.05
N MET A 76 13.54 -11.87 12.63
CA MET A 76 14.46 -10.91 13.27
C MET A 76 14.13 -10.70 14.75
N LYS A 77 12.84 -10.62 15.08
CA LYS A 77 12.38 -10.50 16.47
C LYS A 77 12.80 -11.71 17.30
N SER A 78 12.67 -12.92 16.76
CA SER A 78 13.08 -14.16 17.45
C SER A 78 14.59 -14.27 17.68
N GLU A 79 15.41 -13.62 16.85
CA GLU A 79 16.87 -13.59 16.99
C GLU A 79 17.34 -12.52 18.00
N LEU A 80 16.46 -11.58 18.36
CA LEU A 80 16.75 -10.47 19.27
C LEU A 80 16.35 -10.74 20.74
N THR A 81 15.52 -11.76 20.97
CA THR A 81 15.05 -12.23 22.29
C THR A 81 15.70 -13.54 22.68
#